data_AF-A0A351J9J1-F1
#
_entry.id   AF-A0A351J9J1-F1
#
_cell.length_a   1.000
_cell.length_b   1.000
_cell.length_c   1.000
_cell.angle_alpha   90.00
_cell.angle_beta   90.00
_cell.angle_gamma   90.00
#
_symmetry.space_group_name_H-M   'P 1'
#
loop_
_entity.id
_entity.type
_entity.pdbx_description
1 polymer ?
#
loop_
_entity_poly.entity_id
_entity_poly.type
_entity_poly.pdbx_seq_one_letter_code
_entity_poly.pdbx_strand_id
1 'polypeptide(L)'
;MGVPQLKVVFLSARAVRVLTIITVCLILIIISGRIGATIARKVLGAKPGVIVEGVPVGSLLRSELLSVVRELADKTNRPPQNAMYYVESGEIIAERPGIMVDLHETVDQILSAPENGEVRLTTIVMQPEIKAEYFKPIYQGPPHRKAMALGINVAWGEEFLPAMLDILATNQVRATFYFVGTWVRQFPELVGK
;
A
#
# COMPACT_ATOMS: atom_id res chain seq x y z
N MET A 1 25.77 -38.36 -58.32
CA MET A 1 24.51 -37.73 -57.87
C MET A 1 23.57 -38.87 -57.48
N GLY A 2 23.41 -39.16 -56.18
CA GLY A 2 22.62 -40.30 -55.71
C GLY A 2 21.13 -40.01 -55.80
N VAL A 3 20.40 -40.83 -56.56
CA VAL A 3 18.93 -40.74 -56.68
C VAL A 3 18.31 -41.20 -55.36
N PRO A 4 17.41 -40.42 -54.72
CA PRO A 4 16.80 -40.82 -53.47
C PRO A 4 15.90 -42.05 -53.70
N GLN A 5 16.14 -43.13 -52.94
CA GLN A 5 15.26 -44.30 -52.93
C GLN A 5 13.95 -43.95 -52.24
N LEU A 6 12.85 -43.94 -52.99
CA LEU A 6 11.50 -43.87 -52.42
C LEU A 6 11.18 -45.19 -51.71
N LYS A 7 11.18 -45.18 -50.37
CA LYS A 7 10.56 -46.24 -49.57
C LYS A 7 9.05 -46.08 -49.65
N VAL A 8 8.41 -46.84 -50.54
CA VAL A 8 6.95 -46.91 -50.65
C VAL A 8 6.42 -47.88 -49.58
N VAL A 9 5.64 -47.37 -48.64
CA VAL A 9 5.01 -48.16 -47.57
C VAL A 9 3.60 -48.54 -48.01
N PHE A 10 3.36 -49.83 -48.24
CA PHE A 10 2.03 -50.34 -48.58
C PHE A 10 1.23 -50.57 -47.28
N LEU A 11 0.26 -49.69 -47.02
CA LEU A 11 -0.66 -49.84 -45.90
C LEU A 11 -1.86 -50.70 -46.33
N SER A 12 -2.20 -51.71 -45.52
CA SER A 12 -3.41 -52.50 -45.76
C SER A 12 -4.67 -51.65 -45.53
N ALA A 13 -5.76 -51.94 -46.24
CA ALA A 13 -7.03 -51.21 -46.06
C ALA A 13 -7.54 -51.24 -44.60
N ARG A 14 -7.19 -52.29 -43.84
CA ARG A 14 -7.47 -52.38 -42.39
C ARG A 14 -6.62 -51.41 -41.58
N ALA A 15 -5.32 -51.28 -41.89
CA ALA A 15 -4.44 -50.33 -41.23
C ALA A 15 -4.87 -48.87 -41.46
N VAL A 16 -5.32 -48.53 -42.67
CA VAL A 16 -5.85 -47.18 -42.98
C VAL A 16 -7.13 -46.88 -42.18
N ARG A 17 -8.04 -47.85 -42.01
CA ARG A 17 -9.25 -47.68 -41.18
C ARG A 17 -8.93 -47.51 -39.69
N VAL A 18 -7.97 -48.28 -39.17
CA VAL A 18 -7.55 -48.15 -37.76
C VAL A 18 -6.89 -46.78 -37.52
N LEU A 19 -6.03 -46.34 -38.43
CA LEU A 19 -5.35 -45.04 -38.32
C LEU A 19 -6.35 -43.87 -38.34
N THR A 20 -7.37 -43.93 -39.21
CA THR A 20 -8.42 -42.91 -39.29
C THR A 20 -9.31 -42.86 -38.06
N ILE A 21 -9.63 -44.00 -37.44
CA ILE A 21 -10.36 -44.02 -36.17
C ILE A 21 -9.54 -43.39 -35.05
N ILE A 22 -8.24 -43.69 -34.97
CA ILE A 22 -7.33 -43.14 -33.96
C ILE A 22 -7.22 -41.61 -34.11
N THR A 23 -7.07 -41.09 -35.33
CA THR A 23 -6.99 -39.64 -35.54
C THR A 23 -8.30 -38.94 -35.21
N VAL A 24 -9.45 -39.52 -35.56
CA VAL A 24 -10.77 -38.99 -35.17
C VAL A 24 -10.93 -38.99 -33.65
N CYS A 25 -10.55 -40.06 -32.95
CA CYS A 25 -10.58 -40.11 -31.49
C CYS A 25 -9.66 -39.06 -30.85
N LEU A 26 -8.45 -38.87 -31.39
CA LEU A 26 -7.52 -37.86 -30.89
C LEU A 26 -8.08 -36.44 -31.05
N ILE A 27 -8.70 -36.16 -32.20
CA ILE A 27 -9.40 -34.89 -32.47
C ILE A 27 -10.57 -34.70 -31.50
N LEU A 28 -11.39 -35.74 -31.25
CA LEU A 28 -12.49 -35.68 -30.30
C LEU A 28 -12.00 -35.44 -28.86
N ILE A 29 -10.88 -36.04 -28.45
CA ILE A 29 -10.27 -35.80 -27.14
C ILE A 29 -9.84 -34.33 -27.01
N ILE A 30 -9.16 -33.78 -28.02
CA ILE A 30 -8.75 -32.36 -28.02
C ILE A 30 -9.97 -31.44 -27.95
N ILE A 31 -11.01 -31.70 -28.75
CA ILE A 31 -12.25 -30.91 -28.77
C ILE A 31 -12.95 -30.99 -27.41
N SER A 32 -13.07 -32.20 -26.84
CA SER A 32 -13.70 -32.41 -25.53
C SER A 32 -12.96 -31.65 -24.43
N GLY A 33 -11.62 -31.64 -24.45
CA GLY A 33 -10.79 -30.85 -23.55
C GLY A 33 -11.01 -29.33 -23.70
N ARG A 34 -11.16 -28.83 -24.93
CA ARG A 34 -11.44 -27.39 -25.16
C ARG A 34 -12.83 -26.99 -24.65
N ILE A 35 -13.85 -27.81 -24.92
CA ILE A 35 -15.22 -27.57 -24.45
C ILE A 35 -15.28 -27.61 -22.92
N GLY A 36 -14.64 -28.61 -22.31
CA GLY A 36 -14.55 -28.73 -20.85
C GLY A 36 -13.88 -27.51 -20.21
N ALA A 37 -12.78 -27.03 -20.80
CA ALA A 37 -12.09 -25.83 -20.33
C ALA A 37 -12.95 -24.55 -20.43
N THR A 38 -13.72 -24.39 -21.51
CA THR A 38 -14.63 -23.25 -21.67
C THR A 38 -15.78 -23.28 -20.66
N ILE A 39 -16.36 -24.45 -20.40
CA ILE A 39 -17.43 -24.61 -19.39
C ILE A 39 -16.87 -24.36 -17.99
N ALA A 40 -15.71 -24.92 -17.66
CA ALA A 40 -15.05 -24.71 -16.38
C ALA A 40 -14.80 -23.22 -16.09
N ARG A 41 -14.37 -22.45 -17.10
CA ARG A 41 -14.17 -21.00 -17.00
C ARG A 41 -15.45 -20.22 -16.73
N LYS A 42 -16.60 -20.65 -17.27
CA LYS A 42 -17.90 -20.01 -16.96
C LYS A 42 -18.39 -20.29 -15.55
N VAL A 43 -18.02 -21.44 -14.98
CA VAL A 43 -18.45 -21.87 -13.64
C VAL A 43 -17.52 -21.33 -12.54
N LEU A 44 -16.21 -21.35 -12.78
CA LEU A 44 -15.18 -21.00 -11.78
C LEU A 44 -14.60 -19.59 -11.96
N GLY A 45 -14.80 -18.98 -13.13
CA GLY A 45 -14.30 -17.63 -13.45
C GLY A 45 -15.34 -16.55 -13.19
N ALA A 46 -14.95 -15.30 -13.42
CA ALA A 46 -15.84 -14.15 -13.33
C ALA A 46 -17.02 -14.31 -14.30
N LYS A 47 -18.21 -13.87 -13.88
CA LYS A 47 -19.40 -13.96 -14.72
C LYS A 47 -19.22 -13.17 -16.04
N PRO A 48 -19.88 -13.60 -17.14
CA PRO A 48 -19.80 -12.88 -18.41
C PRO A 48 -20.18 -11.40 -18.26
N GLY A 49 -19.43 -10.54 -18.95
CA GLY A 49 -19.69 -9.10 -18.99
C GLY A 49 -19.25 -8.30 -17.77
N VAL A 50 -18.67 -8.92 -16.74
CA VAL A 50 -18.16 -8.17 -15.57
C VAL A 50 -17.01 -7.23 -15.99
N ILE A 51 -17.05 -6.00 -15.48
CA ILE A 51 -16.09 -4.93 -15.76
C ILE A 51 -15.48 -4.43 -14.45
N VAL A 52 -14.18 -4.14 -14.47
CA VAL A 52 -13.43 -3.56 -13.34
C VAL A 52 -12.67 -2.33 -13.82
N GLU A 53 -13.00 -1.14 -13.28
CA GLU A 53 -12.38 0.13 -13.69
C GLU A 53 -12.35 0.33 -15.23
N GLY A 54 -13.44 -0.08 -15.90
CA GLY A 54 -13.56 -0.04 -17.37
C GLY A 54 -12.86 -1.19 -18.13
N VAL A 55 -12.18 -2.11 -17.45
CA VAL A 55 -11.56 -3.30 -18.05
C VAL A 55 -12.51 -4.49 -18.00
N PRO A 56 -12.85 -5.12 -19.13
CA PRO A 56 -13.68 -6.33 -19.13
C PRO A 56 -12.88 -7.53 -18.60
N VAL A 57 -13.43 -8.20 -17.60
CA VAL A 57 -12.76 -9.33 -16.90
C VAL A 57 -13.58 -10.62 -16.91
N GLY A 58 -14.69 -10.65 -17.64
CA GLY A 58 -15.56 -11.83 -17.71
C GLY A 58 -14.84 -13.09 -18.20
N SER A 59 -15.24 -14.24 -17.66
CA SER A 59 -14.67 -15.59 -17.91
C SER A 59 -13.21 -15.77 -17.49
N LEU A 60 -12.57 -14.76 -16.88
CA LEU A 60 -11.23 -14.90 -16.33
C LEU A 60 -11.26 -15.69 -15.02
N LEU A 61 -10.28 -16.57 -14.86
CA LEU A 61 -10.07 -17.33 -13.63
C LEU A 61 -9.38 -16.46 -12.59
N ARG A 62 -9.47 -16.85 -11.31
CA ARG A 62 -8.85 -16.13 -10.18
C ARG A 62 -7.39 -15.72 -10.41
N SER A 63 -6.55 -16.59 -10.97
CA SER A 63 -5.14 -16.28 -11.24
C SER A 63 -4.94 -15.24 -12.36
N GLU A 64 -5.81 -15.26 -13.36
CA GLU A 64 -5.82 -14.30 -14.46
C GLU A 64 -6.33 -12.94 -13.95
N LEU A 65 -7.41 -12.95 -13.15
CA LEU A 65 -7.93 -11.78 -12.46
C LEU A 65 -6.88 -11.14 -11.56
N LEU A 66 -6.13 -11.93 -10.78
CA LEU A 66 -5.07 -11.40 -9.92
C LEU A 66 -4.01 -10.65 -10.72
N SER A 67 -3.67 -11.12 -11.92
CA SER A 67 -2.72 -10.43 -12.79
C SER A 67 -3.27 -9.09 -13.29
N VAL A 68 -4.54 -9.06 -13.71
CA VAL A 68 -5.20 -7.82 -14.17
C VAL A 68 -5.33 -6.82 -13.02
N VAL A 69 -5.82 -7.26 -11.87
CA VAL A 69 -5.99 -6.41 -10.69
C VAL A 69 -4.63 -5.92 -10.18
N ARG A 70 -3.56 -6.72 -10.29
CA ARG A 70 -2.20 -6.27 -9.96
C ARG A 70 -1.74 -5.15 -10.90
N GLU A 71 -1.96 -5.27 -12.20
CA GLU A 71 -1.60 -4.20 -13.14
C GLU A 71 -2.38 -2.90 -12.88
N LEU A 72 -3.67 -3.01 -12.56
CA LEU A 72 -4.47 -1.87 -12.14
C LEU A 72 -3.95 -1.29 -10.81
N ALA A 73 -3.61 -2.15 -9.86
CA ALA A 73 -3.03 -1.76 -8.59
C ALA A 73 -1.70 -1.03 -8.76
N ASP A 74 -0.81 -1.44 -9.67
CA ASP A 74 0.45 -0.76 -9.89
C ASP A 74 0.26 0.69 -10.38
N LYS A 75 -0.85 0.97 -11.08
CA LYS A 75 -1.21 2.32 -11.54
C LYS A 75 -1.91 3.15 -10.46
N THR A 76 -2.68 2.50 -9.59
CA THR A 76 -3.48 3.16 -8.54
C THR A 76 -2.72 3.32 -7.22
N ASN A 77 -1.82 2.39 -6.89
CA ASN A 77 -1.13 2.33 -5.63
C ASN A 77 -0.24 3.56 -5.45
N ARG A 78 -0.38 4.18 -4.28
CA ARG A 78 0.42 5.33 -3.88
C ARG A 78 0.85 5.13 -2.43
N PRO A 79 2.16 5.10 -2.14
CA PRO A 79 2.62 5.00 -0.76
C PRO A 79 2.23 6.26 0.03
N PRO A 80 2.05 6.14 1.35
CA PRO A 80 1.85 7.30 2.22
C PRO A 80 3.10 8.17 2.20
N GLN A 81 2.89 9.48 2.33
CA GLN A 81 3.96 10.46 2.42
C GLN A 81 3.84 11.18 3.75
N ASN A 82 4.94 11.15 4.50
CA ASN A 82 5.06 11.85 5.76
C ASN A 82 5.02 13.37 5.56
N ALA A 83 4.56 14.08 6.57
CA ALA A 83 4.73 15.52 6.67
C ALA A 83 6.22 15.86 6.80
N MET A 84 6.59 17.06 6.36
CA MET A 84 7.97 17.55 6.40
C MET A 84 8.02 18.99 6.90
N TYR A 85 9.11 19.32 7.60
CA TYR A 85 9.39 20.67 8.09
C TYR A 85 10.67 21.20 7.45
N TYR A 86 10.60 22.37 6.80
CA TYR A 86 11.77 23.06 6.27
C TYR A 86 12.32 24.03 7.32
N VAL A 87 13.52 23.74 7.80
CA VAL A 87 14.16 24.54 8.86
C VAL A 87 14.45 25.98 8.41
N GLU A 88 14.74 26.18 7.12
CA GLU A 88 15.11 27.48 6.56
C GLU A 88 13.93 28.46 6.49
N SER A 89 12.77 27.98 6.04
CA SER A 89 11.57 28.81 5.85
C SER A 89 10.57 28.72 7.01
N GLY A 90 10.68 27.69 7.86
CA GLY A 90 9.66 27.35 8.86
C GLY A 90 8.39 26.73 8.27
N GLU A 91 8.40 26.38 6.98
CA GLU A 91 7.24 25.82 6.29
C GLU A 91 7.01 24.34 6.67
N ILE A 92 5.75 23.99 6.91
CA ILE A 92 5.31 22.60 7.14
C ILE A 92 4.56 22.13 5.90
N ILE A 93 5.11 21.15 5.20
CA ILE A 93 4.38 20.40 4.17
C ILE A 93 3.57 19.32 4.86
N ALA A 94 2.25 19.33 4.61
CA ALA A 94 1.34 18.35 5.17
C ALA A 94 1.55 16.95 4.57
N GLU A 95 1.26 15.96 5.40
CA GLU A 95 1.29 14.55 5.02
C GLU A 95 0.23 14.22 3.96
N ARG A 96 0.44 13.15 3.20
CA ARG A 96 -0.55 12.60 2.27
C ARG A 96 -0.80 11.12 2.55
N PRO A 97 -2.05 10.70 2.85
CA PRO A 97 -2.37 9.29 3.04
C PRO A 97 -2.04 8.47 1.79
N GLY A 98 -1.55 7.26 1.99
CA GLY A 98 -1.32 6.29 0.93
C GLY A 98 -2.60 5.54 0.57
N ILE A 99 -2.63 4.95 -0.61
CA ILE A 99 -3.74 4.14 -1.12
C ILE A 99 -3.12 2.86 -1.69
N MET A 100 -3.57 1.71 -1.21
CA MET A 100 -3.17 0.40 -1.73
C MET A 100 -4.39 -0.40 -2.11
N VAL A 101 -4.40 -1.01 -3.28
CA VAL A 101 -5.47 -1.91 -3.70
C VAL A 101 -5.36 -3.22 -2.94
N ASP A 102 -6.46 -3.64 -2.32
CA ASP A 102 -6.59 -5.00 -1.80
C ASP A 102 -6.86 -5.96 -2.96
N LEU A 103 -5.82 -6.67 -3.36
CA LEU A 103 -5.89 -7.60 -4.49
C LEU A 103 -6.87 -8.74 -4.22
N HIS A 104 -6.91 -9.27 -3.00
CA HIS A 104 -7.67 -10.48 -2.71
C HIS A 104 -9.16 -10.16 -2.63
N GLU A 105 -9.50 -9.14 -1.84
CA GLU A 105 -10.87 -8.67 -1.67
C GLU A 105 -11.46 -8.20 -3.00
N THR A 106 -10.69 -7.46 -3.80
CA THR A 106 -11.14 -7.03 -5.14
C THR A 106 -11.45 -8.23 -6.03
N VAL A 107 -10.60 -9.26 -6.05
CA VAL A 107 -10.84 -10.47 -6.85
C VAL A 107 -12.07 -11.24 -6.36
N ASP A 108 -12.28 -11.31 -5.06
CA ASP A 108 -13.45 -11.98 -4.48
C ASP A 108 -14.76 -11.24 -4.83
N GLN A 109 -14.74 -9.91 -4.84
CA GLN A 109 -15.86 -9.10 -5.32
C GLN A 109 -16.13 -9.30 -6.81
N ILE A 110 -15.09 -9.39 -7.64
CA ILE A 110 -15.22 -9.67 -9.08
C ILE A 110 -15.87 -11.03 -9.32
N LEU A 111 -15.45 -12.07 -8.60
CA LEU A 111 -16.00 -13.42 -8.75
C LEU A 111 -17.45 -13.51 -8.26
N SER A 112 -17.80 -12.73 -7.24
CA SER A 112 -19.14 -12.70 -6.65
C SER A 112 -20.12 -11.81 -7.44
N ALA A 113 -19.62 -10.93 -8.31
CA ALA A 113 -20.42 -9.99 -9.09
C ALA A 113 -21.48 -10.69 -9.95
N PRO A 114 -22.65 -10.05 -10.20
CA PRO A 114 -23.62 -10.52 -11.18
C PRO A 114 -23.09 -10.39 -12.62
N GLU A 115 -23.77 -11.04 -13.57
CA GLU A 115 -23.48 -10.84 -15.00
C GLU A 115 -23.60 -9.36 -15.37
N ASN A 116 -22.67 -8.88 -16.19
CA ASN A 116 -22.55 -7.45 -16.54
C ASN A 116 -22.36 -6.52 -15.33
N GLY A 117 -21.90 -7.05 -14.19
CA GLY A 117 -21.62 -6.26 -12.99
C GLY A 117 -20.42 -5.34 -13.17
N GLU A 118 -20.50 -4.14 -12.61
CA GLU A 118 -19.38 -3.21 -12.54
C GLU A 118 -18.80 -3.24 -11.12
N VAL A 119 -17.50 -3.54 -11.01
CA VAL A 119 -16.78 -3.64 -9.75
C VAL A 119 -15.69 -2.58 -9.71
N ARG A 120 -15.51 -1.94 -8.56
CA ARG A 120 -14.44 -0.97 -8.34
C ARG A 120 -13.31 -1.62 -7.53
N LEU A 121 -12.10 -1.09 -7.65
CA LEU A 121 -10.98 -1.57 -6.85
C LEU A 121 -11.27 -1.31 -5.36
N THR A 122 -11.18 -2.35 -4.54
CA THR A 122 -11.20 -2.18 -3.09
C THR A 122 -9.84 -1.64 -2.67
N THR A 123 -9.84 -0.53 -1.93
CA THR A 123 -8.62 0.16 -1.51
C THR A 123 -8.52 0.27 0.00
N ILE A 124 -7.29 0.13 0.49
CA ILE A 124 -6.88 0.30 1.87
C ILE A 124 -6.13 1.64 1.95
N VAL A 125 -6.63 2.53 2.80
CA VAL A 125 -5.97 3.82 3.06
C VAL A 125 -4.92 3.63 4.14
N MET A 126 -3.66 3.90 3.79
CA MET A 126 -2.54 3.81 4.73
C MET A 126 -2.23 5.19 5.30
N GLN A 127 -2.26 5.32 6.62
CA GLN A 127 -1.89 6.56 7.29
C GLN A 127 -0.36 6.74 7.26
N PRO A 128 0.13 7.97 7.07
CA PRO A 128 1.56 8.27 7.19
C PRO A 128 2.00 8.21 8.65
N GLU A 129 3.29 7.99 8.85
CA GLU A 129 3.89 7.86 10.17
C GLU A 129 4.03 9.22 10.87
N ILE A 130 4.40 10.26 10.10
CA ILE A 130 4.57 11.62 10.62
C ILE A 130 3.51 12.52 10.00
N LYS A 131 2.76 13.19 10.88
CA LYS A 131 1.73 14.17 10.51
C LYS A 131 2.21 15.59 10.73
N ALA A 132 1.63 16.55 10.02
CA ALA A 132 1.96 17.97 10.13
C ALA A 132 1.79 18.50 11.56
N GLU A 133 0.84 17.92 12.30
CA GLU A 133 0.62 18.22 13.71
C GLU A 133 1.85 18.00 14.58
N TYR A 134 2.72 17.05 14.23
CA TYR A 134 3.98 16.80 14.93
C TYR A 134 4.90 18.02 14.94
N PHE A 135 4.84 18.84 13.87
CA PHE A 135 5.69 20.03 13.71
C PHE A 135 5.04 21.30 14.25
N LYS A 136 3.79 21.23 14.73
CA LYS A 136 3.12 22.43 15.26
C LYS A 136 3.66 22.77 16.65
N PRO A 137 3.93 24.04 16.94
CA PRO A 137 4.31 24.48 18.27
C PRO A 137 3.19 24.20 19.28
N ILE A 138 3.60 23.78 20.49
CA ILE A 138 2.68 23.53 21.61
C ILE A 138 2.58 24.82 22.43
N TYR A 139 1.43 25.48 22.40
CA TYR A 139 1.18 26.71 23.17
C TYR A 139 0.47 26.48 24.49
N GLN A 140 -0.28 25.39 24.63
CA GLN A 140 -1.06 25.10 25.83
C GLN A 140 -1.16 23.60 26.07
N GLY A 141 -1.27 23.22 27.34
CA GLY A 141 -1.58 21.86 27.75
C GLY A 141 -3.07 21.51 27.54
N PRO A 142 -3.48 20.29 27.97
CA PRO A 142 -4.87 19.86 27.84
C PRO A 142 -5.83 20.75 28.66
N PRO A 143 -6.92 21.27 28.07
CA PRO A 143 -7.78 22.29 28.71
C PRO A 143 -8.57 21.76 29.91
N HIS A 144 -8.77 20.45 30.01
CA HIS A 144 -9.51 19.82 31.10
C HIS A 144 -8.64 19.59 32.35
N ARG A 145 -7.33 19.81 32.25
CA ARG A 145 -6.42 19.62 33.38
C ARG A 145 -6.22 20.96 34.09
N LYS A 146 -6.59 21.03 35.37
CA LYS A 146 -6.33 22.19 36.24
C LYS A 146 -4.84 22.24 36.64
N ALA A 147 -3.99 22.58 35.68
CA ALA A 147 -2.54 22.68 35.87
C ALA A 147 -1.98 23.82 35.02
N MET A 148 -0.83 24.34 35.45
CA MET A 148 -0.04 25.35 34.73
C MET A 148 1.39 24.82 34.59
N ALA A 149 2.04 25.12 33.47
CA ALA A 149 3.47 24.88 33.27
C ALA A 149 4.21 26.22 33.28
N LEU A 150 5.36 26.27 33.96
CA LEU A 150 6.23 27.43 33.97
C LEU A 150 7.41 27.19 33.02
N GLY A 151 7.51 28.01 31.98
CA GLY A 151 8.64 28.06 31.05
C GLY A 151 9.38 29.38 31.21
N ILE A 152 10.69 29.32 31.48
CA ILE A 152 11.52 30.49 31.79
C ILE A 152 12.65 30.57 30.76
N ASN A 153 12.65 31.62 29.95
CA ASN A 153 13.74 31.89 29.01
C ASN A 153 14.89 32.59 29.73
N VAL A 154 16.11 32.08 29.59
CA VAL A 154 17.31 32.63 30.23
C VAL A 154 18.30 33.08 29.19
N ALA A 155 18.41 34.41 29.04
CA ALA A 155 19.39 35.08 28.18
C ALA A 155 20.21 36.14 28.93
N TRP A 156 19.82 36.46 30.18
CA TRP A 156 20.38 37.45 31.11
C TRP A 156 19.65 37.28 32.46
N GLY A 157 20.06 38.02 33.50
CA GLY A 157 19.39 38.01 34.81
C GLY A 157 19.91 36.92 35.75
N GLU A 158 21.18 36.57 35.61
CA GLU A 158 21.90 35.59 36.41
C GLU A 158 21.77 35.83 37.92
N GLU A 159 21.66 37.09 38.35
CA GLU A 159 21.54 37.49 39.74
C GLU A 159 20.20 37.08 40.39
N PHE A 160 19.16 36.85 39.58
CA PHE A 160 17.84 36.46 40.06
C PHE A 160 17.62 34.94 40.10
N LEU A 161 18.45 34.18 39.37
CA LEU A 161 18.29 32.73 39.26
C LEU A 161 18.34 32.01 40.62
N PRO A 162 19.30 32.29 41.54
CA PRO A 162 19.35 31.59 42.82
C PRO A 162 18.08 31.77 43.65
N ALA A 163 17.62 33.02 43.81
CA ALA A 163 16.42 33.31 44.59
C ALA A 163 15.15 32.70 43.94
N MET A 164 15.08 32.71 42.60
CA MET A 164 13.97 32.09 41.87
C MET A 164 13.93 30.57 42.08
N LEU A 165 15.08 29.89 42.00
CA LEU A 165 15.20 28.46 42.25
C LEU A 165 14.80 28.09 43.69
N ASP A 166 15.22 28.89 44.68
CA ASP A 166 14.85 28.69 46.07
C ASP A 166 13.33 28.80 46.28
N ILE A 167 12.68 29.77 45.64
CA ILE A 167 11.21 29.94 45.70
C ILE A 167 10.51 28.74 45.05
N LEU A 168 10.95 28.32 43.86
CA LEU A 168 10.38 27.16 43.17
C LEU A 168 10.52 25.88 44.02
N ALA A 169 11.70 25.66 44.60
CA ALA A 169 11.99 24.51 45.46
C ALA A 169 11.15 24.52 46.75
N THR A 170 11.07 25.66 47.43
CA THR A 170 10.27 25.84 48.66
C THR A 170 8.79 25.53 48.42
N ASN A 171 8.26 25.92 47.25
CA ASN A 171 6.87 25.65 46.87
C ASN A 171 6.66 24.30 46.17
N GLN A 172 7.72 23.48 46.04
CA GLN A 172 7.69 22.19 45.34
C GLN A 172 7.17 22.28 43.89
N VAL A 173 7.44 23.41 43.23
CA VAL A 173 7.05 23.66 41.84
C VAL A 173 8.22 23.33 40.91
N ARG A 174 7.93 22.58 39.84
CA ARG A 174 8.89 22.33 38.75
C ARG A 174 8.66 23.34 37.63
N ALA A 175 9.74 23.84 37.05
CA ALA A 175 9.73 24.71 35.88
C ALA A 175 10.73 24.20 34.83
N THR A 176 10.54 24.61 33.58
CA THR A 176 11.46 24.34 32.48
C THR A 176 12.23 25.61 32.14
N PHE A 177 13.56 25.53 32.14
CA PHE A 177 14.43 26.64 31.79
C PHE A 177 14.99 26.47 30.37
N TYR A 178 14.86 27.50 29.54
CA TYR A 178 15.35 27.54 28.17
C TYR A 178 16.54 28.50 28.11
N PHE A 179 17.75 27.96 28.22
CA PHE A 179 18.98 28.75 28.21
C PHE A 179 19.46 29.06 26.79
N VAL A 180 19.85 30.30 26.55
CA VAL A 180 20.55 30.67 25.31
C VAL A 180 21.99 30.15 25.39
N GLY A 181 22.45 29.47 24.34
CA GLY A 181 23.76 28.80 24.36
C GLY A 181 24.96 29.74 24.57
N THR A 182 24.88 31.01 24.17
CA THR A 182 25.91 32.02 24.48
C THR A 182 25.98 32.34 25.96
N TRP A 183 24.83 32.45 26.63
CA TRP A 183 24.73 32.70 28.06
C TRP A 183 25.30 31.53 28.87
N VAL A 184 24.97 30.28 28.48
CA VAL A 184 25.53 29.07 29.12
C VAL A 184 27.05 29.05 29.07
N ARG A 185 27.66 29.51 27.97
CA ARG A 185 29.13 29.59 27.85
C ARG A 185 29.76 30.65 28.76
N GLN A 186 29.00 31.69 29.11
CA GLN A 186 29.47 32.75 30.01
C GLN A 186 29.33 32.36 31.48
N PHE A 187 28.29 31.60 31.83
CA PHE A 187 27.95 31.22 33.20
C PHE A 187 27.76 29.69 33.35
N PRO A 188 28.77 28.86 33.04
CA PRO A 188 28.65 27.40 33.08
C PRO A 188 28.31 26.86 34.48
N GLU A 189 28.73 27.54 35.54
CA GLU A 189 28.48 27.19 36.94
C GLU A 189 27.01 27.27 37.34
N LEU A 190 26.19 28.04 36.61
CA LEU A 190 24.76 28.20 36.90
C LEU A 190 23.88 27.18 36.18
N VAL A 191 24.44 26.31 35.32
CA VAL A 191 23.69 25.40 34.45
C VAL A 191 23.85 23.92 34.88
N GLY A 192 24.80 23.62 35.77
CA GLY A 192 25.11 22.25 36.20
C GLY A 192 24.85 22.00 37.67
N LYS A 193 23.64 21.52 38.02
CA LYS A 193 23.36 20.65 39.16
C LYS A 193 22.23 19.69 38.82
#